data_AF-A0A1D2SBY2-F1
#
_entry.id   AF-A0A1D2SBY2-F1
#
_cell.length_a   1.000
_cell.length_b   1.000
_cell.length_c   1.000
_cell.angle_alpha   90.00
_cell.angle_beta   90.00
_cell.angle_gamma   90.00
#
_symmetry.space_group_name_H-M   'P 1'
#
loop_
_entity.id
_entity.type
_entity.pdbx_description
1 polymer ?
#
loop_
_entity_poly.entity_id
_entity_poly.type
_entity_poly.pdbx_seq_one_letter_code
_entity_poly.pdbx_strand_id
1 'polypeptide(L)'
;MFFVSSFLSKIGARGLLALALACGASVALAHGDVTPQPVDTHTLPKLGDKWLEDNPYSSGPQHDEALRIGTSGYNQNCARCHGLEAISGGIAPDLRKLDDECIGYADEAKKKACFKEMNDYFISTVRHGRTRDGRVYMPPFEGMLSQEALWSIKTYLESRRGAE
;
A
#
# COMPACT_ATOMS: atom_id res chain seq x y z
N MET A 1 61.72 -0.31 21.85
CA MET A 1 60.81 -1.00 20.91
C MET A 1 59.44 -1.39 21.50
N PHE A 2 59.22 -1.33 22.83
CA PHE A 2 57.95 -1.75 23.46
C PHE A 2 56.82 -0.69 23.49
N PHE A 3 57.10 0.59 23.26
CA PHE A 3 56.08 1.66 23.37
C PHE A 3 55.16 1.80 22.14
N VAL A 4 55.58 1.32 20.97
CA VAL A 4 54.82 1.46 19.71
C VAL A 4 53.66 0.45 19.63
N SER A 5 53.83 -0.75 20.20
CA SER A 5 52.85 -1.84 20.13
C SER A 5 51.56 -1.55 20.90
N SER A 6 51.64 -0.89 22.06
CA SER A 6 50.44 -0.55 22.86
C SER A 6 49.57 0.54 22.20
N PHE A 7 50.15 1.39 21.36
CA PHE A 7 49.44 2.49 20.71
C PHE A 7 48.61 2.00 19.52
N LEU A 8 49.16 1.08 18.72
CA LEU A 8 48.43 0.43 17.61
C LEU A 8 47.23 -0.41 18.09
N SER A 9 47.37 -1.11 19.22
CA SER A 9 46.29 -1.94 19.78
C SER A 9 45.08 -1.10 20.23
N LYS A 10 45.30 0.09 20.80
CA LYS A 10 44.23 1.01 21.23
C LYS A 10 43.53 1.68 20.05
N ILE A 11 44.22 1.90 18.93
CA ILE A 11 43.64 2.44 17.69
C ILE A 11 42.77 1.39 17.00
N GLY A 12 43.22 0.13 16.95
CA GLY A 12 42.45 -0.98 16.40
C GLY A 12 41.14 -1.25 17.15
N ALA A 13 41.18 -1.24 18.49
CA ALA A 13 39.98 -1.43 19.31
C ALA A 13 38.95 -0.30 19.16
N ARG A 14 39.40 0.96 19.03
CA ARG A 14 38.53 2.12 18.80
C ARG A 14 37.91 2.12 17.39
N GLY A 15 38.68 1.71 16.38
CA GLY A 15 38.17 1.55 15.01
C GLY A 15 37.10 0.46 14.89
N LEU A 16 37.30 -0.68 15.56
CA LEU A 16 36.32 -1.78 15.59
C LEU A 16 35.03 -1.38 16.31
N LEU A 17 35.12 -0.63 17.42
CA LEU A 17 33.94 -0.15 18.13
C LEU A 17 33.16 0.89 17.30
N ALA A 18 33.85 1.81 16.63
CA ALA A 18 33.19 2.80 15.75
C ALA A 18 32.48 2.13 14.57
N LEU A 19 33.08 1.09 13.97
CA LEU A 19 32.47 0.33 12.90
C LEU A 19 31.24 -0.47 13.38
N ALA A 20 31.32 -1.08 14.57
CA ALA A 20 30.19 -1.78 15.17
C ALA A 20 29.00 -0.84 15.47
N LEU A 21 29.26 0.37 15.99
CA LEU A 21 28.21 1.39 16.20
C LEU A 21 27.63 1.89 14.87
N ALA A 22 28.47 2.11 13.85
CA ALA A 22 28.01 2.54 12.53
C ALA A 22 27.13 1.47 11.85
N CYS A 23 27.50 0.18 11.92
CA CYS A 23 26.69 -0.91 11.42
C CYS A 23 25.40 -1.11 12.22
N GLY A 24 25.42 -0.88 13.54
CA GLY A 24 24.23 -0.97 14.39
C GLY A 24 23.20 0.13 14.11
N ALA A 25 23.65 1.35 13.78
CA ALA A 25 22.76 2.47 13.47
C ALA A 25 21.91 2.26 12.21
N SER A 26 22.42 1.52 11.22
CA SER A 26 21.70 1.20 9.97
C SER A 26 20.45 0.35 10.20
N VAL A 27 20.44 -0.47 11.26
CA VAL A 27 19.32 -1.38 11.56
C VAL A 27 18.11 -0.61 12.10
N ALA A 28 18.34 0.52 12.78
CA ALA A 28 17.30 1.38 13.34
C ALA A 28 16.63 2.32 12.31
N LEU A 29 17.03 2.27 11.04
CA LEU A 29 16.39 3.04 9.95
C LEU A 29 15.59 2.13 8.99
N ALA A 30 15.53 0.82 9.26
CA ALA A 30 14.81 -0.12 8.40
C ALA A 30 13.28 -0.13 8.62
N HIS A 31 12.79 0.50 9.70
CA HIS A 31 11.36 0.74 9.86
C HIS A 31 10.96 1.92 8.98
N GLY A 32 10.43 1.63 7.80
CA GLY A 32 9.81 2.63 6.93
C GLY A 32 8.70 3.38 7.68
N ASP A 33 8.52 4.65 7.31
CA ASP A 33 7.50 5.51 7.87
C ASP A 33 6.11 4.85 7.79
N VAL A 34 5.35 4.94 8.87
CA VAL A 34 3.98 4.44 8.96
C VAL A 34 2.95 5.50 8.54
N THR A 35 3.40 6.71 8.21
CA THR A 35 2.55 7.73 7.59
C THR A 35 2.25 7.34 6.13
N PRO A 36 1.00 7.56 5.65
CA PRO A 36 0.68 7.38 4.24
C PRO A 36 1.59 8.20 3.34
N GLN A 37 2.13 7.54 2.32
CA GLN A 37 3.03 8.14 1.35
C GLN A 37 2.20 8.75 0.21
N PRO A 38 2.54 9.97 -0.22
CA PRO A 38 1.81 10.63 -1.30
C PRO A 38 1.91 9.82 -2.59
N VAL A 39 0.78 9.69 -3.28
CA VAL A 39 0.71 9.04 -4.59
C VAL A 39 0.56 10.12 -5.65
N ASP A 40 1.50 10.15 -6.59
CA ASP A 40 1.50 11.13 -7.67
C ASP A 40 0.54 10.71 -8.79
N THR A 41 -0.47 11.54 -9.03
CA THR A 41 -1.54 11.32 -10.01
C THR A 41 -1.58 12.38 -11.11
N HIS A 42 -0.52 13.19 -11.29
CA HIS A 42 -0.53 14.32 -12.23
C HIS A 42 -0.75 13.94 -13.70
N THR A 43 -0.46 12.69 -14.07
CA THR A 43 -0.66 12.14 -15.41
C THR A 43 -2.09 11.66 -15.67
N LEU A 44 -2.93 11.59 -14.63
CA LEU A 44 -4.34 11.25 -14.75
C LEU A 44 -5.22 12.51 -14.81
N PRO A 45 -6.34 12.49 -15.56
CA PRO A 45 -7.34 13.54 -15.50
C PRO A 45 -7.90 13.70 -14.09
N LYS A 46 -8.09 14.96 -13.66
CA LYS A 46 -8.71 15.27 -12.37
C LYS A 46 -10.19 14.88 -12.38
N LEU A 47 -10.62 14.15 -11.35
CA LEU A 47 -12.00 13.63 -11.21
C LEU A 47 -12.94 14.61 -10.48
N GLY A 48 -12.38 15.64 -9.83
CA GLY A 48 -13.12 16.66 -9.07
C GLY A 48 -13.38 16.25 -7.62
N ASP A 49 -14.07 17.14 -6.88
CA ASP A 49 -14.24 17.02 -5.43
C ASP A 49 -15.31 16.00 -5.01
N LYS A 50 -16.29 15.74 -5.89
CA LYS A 50 -17.31 14.73 -5.62
C LYS A 50 -16.71 13.35 -5.87
N TRP A 51 -16.80 12.50 -4.86
CA TRP A 51 -16.43 11.10 -5.01
C TRP A 51 -17.35 10.40 -6.02
N LEU A 52 -16.74 9.75 -6.99
CA LEU A 52 -17.37 8.81 -7.90
C LEU A 52 -17.75 7.55 -7.13
N GLU A 53 -18.76 6.86 -7.64
CA GLU A 53 -19.26 5.61 -7.04
C GLU A 53 -18.58 4.38 -7.67
N ASP A 54 -18.08 4.50 -8.90
CA ASP A 54 -17.45 3.43 -9.65
C ASP A 54 -16.02 3.80 -10.06
N ASN A 55 -15.17 2.79 -10.20
CA ASN A 55 -13.80 2.96 -10.68
C ASN A 55 -13.77 3.45 -12.15
N PRO A 56 -13.40 4.72 -12.40
CA PRO A 56 -13.36 5.26 -13.77
C PRO A 56 -12.20 4.67 -14.58
N TYR A 57 -11.26 3.99 -13.93
CA TYR A 57 -10.06 3.43 -14.54
C TYR A 57 -10.10 1.89 -14.60
N SER A 58 -11.25 1.27 -14.37
CA SER A 58 -11.43 -0.17 -14.52
C SER A 58 -11.21 -0.64 -15.97
N SER A 59 -11.41 0.26 -16.94
CA SER A 59 -11.12 0.07 -18.36
C SER A 59 -10.89 1.44 -19.04
N GLY A 60 -10.62 1.46 -20.34
CA GLY A 60 -10.49 2.70 -21.12
C GLY A 60 -9.06 3.25 -21.20
N PRO A 61 -8.88 4.44 -21.80
CA PRO A 61 -7.57 4.94 -22.20
C PRO A 61 -6.64 5.32 -21.04
N GLN A 62 -7.18 5.53 -19.82
CA GLN A 62 -6.39 5.81 -18.63
C GLN A 62 -6.03 4.55 -17.82
N HIS A 63 -6.53 3.37 -18.22
CA HIS A 63 -6.40 2.13 -17.44
C HIS A 63 -4.94 1.79 -17.14
N ASP A 64 -4.08 1.74 -18.14
CA ASP A 64 -2.68 1.31 -17.97
C ASP A 64 -1.90 2.28 -17.07
N GLU A 65 -2.17 3.57 -17.18
CA GLU A 65 -1.52 4.59 -16.37
C GLU A 65 -2.00 4.54 -14.91
N ALA A 66 -3.31 4.37 -14.71
CA ALA A 66 -3.89 4.15 -13.40
C ALA A 66 -3.40 2.84 -12.77
N LEU A 67 -3.21 1.77 -13.56
CA LEU A 67 -2.62 0.52 -13.10
C LEU A 67 -1.17 0.72 -12.64
N ARG A 68 -0.37 1.47 -13.41
CA ARG A 68 1.02 1.81 -13.04
C ARG A 68 1.09 2.58 -11.73
N ILE A 69 0.26 3.62 -11.58
CA ILE A 69 0.16 4.44 -10.37
C ILE A 69 -0.40 3.62 -9.20
N GLY A 70 -1.41 2.80 -9.45
CA GLY A 70 -2.05 1.95 -8.45
C GLY A 70 -1.10 0.91 -7.88
N THR A 71 -0.26 0.32 -8.74
CA THR A 71 0.75 -0.66 -8.34
C THR A 71 1.74 -0.04 -7.35
N SER A 72 2.28 1.15 -7.66
CA SER A 72 3.21 1.83 -6.74
C SER A 72 2.50 2.33 -5.49
N GLY A 73 1.31 2.93 -5.63
CA GLY A 73 0.51 3.43 -4.51
C GLY A 73 0.13 2.34 -3.51
N TYR A 74 -0.30 1.17 -4.01
CA TYR A 74 -0.61 0.00 -3.19
C TYR A 74 0.62 -0.48 -2.40
N ASN A 75 1.76 -0.64 -3.09
CA ASN A 75 2.99 -1.13 -2.47
C ASN A 75 3.50 -0.21 -1.35
N GLN A 76 3.31 1.09 -1.50
CA GLN A 76 3.73 2.08 -0.51
C GLN A 76 2.77 2.19 0.68
N ASN A 77 1.45 2.05 0.45
CA ASN A 77 0.44 2.41 1.45
C ASN A 77 -0.34 1.23 2.04
N CYS A 78 -0.47 0.12 1.32
CA CYS A 78 -1.41 -0.96 1.65
C CYS A 78 -0.71 -2.30 1.93
N ALA A 79 0.38 -2.58 1.18
CA ALA A 79 1.05 -3.87 1.19
C ALA A 79 1.63 -4.28 2.55
N ARG A 80 1.92 -3.31 3.44
CA ARG A 80 2.38 -3.61 4.80
C ARG A 80 1.37 -4.42 5.62
N CYS A 81 0.07 -4.20 5.40
CA CYS A 81 -1.00 -4.87 6.15
C CYS A 81 -1.70 -5.96 5.31
N HIS A 82 -1.92 -5.67 4.03
CA HIS A 82 -2.62 -6.57 3.10
C HIS A 82 -1.67 -7.47 2.30
N GLY A 83 -0.37 -7.33 2.53
CA GLY A 83 0.70 -8.11 1.93
C GLY A 83 1.11 -7.65 0.53
N LEU A 84 2.28 -8.09 0.09
CA LEU A 84 2.79 -7.82 -1.25
C LEU A 84 1.86 -8.49 -2.27
N GLU A 85 1.69 -7.84 -3.41
CA GLU A 85 0.81 -8.34 -4.46
C GLU A 85 -0.66 -8.59 -4.06
N ALA A 86 -1.12 -7.93 -2.98
CA ALA A 86 -2.42 -8.17 -2.34
C ALA A 86 -2.58 -9.53 -1.65
N ILE A 87 -1.50 -10.31 -1.52
CA ILE A 87 -1.48 -11.62 -0.87
C ILE A 87 -1.23 -11.44 0.63
N SER A 88 -2.26 -11.66 1.44
CA SER A 88 -2.15 -11.43 2.88
C SER A 88 -1.19 -12.38 3.59
N GLY A 89 -0.35 -11.82 4.46
CA GLY A 89 0.47 -12.57 5.43
C GLY A 89 -0.23 -12.84 6.78
N GLY A 90 -1.54 -12.58 6.89
CA GLY A 90 -2.35 -12.83 8.09
C GLY A 90 -2.62 -11.61 8.99
N ILE A 91 -2.13 -10.41 8.65
CA ILE A 91 -2.41 -9.18 9.40
C ILE A 91 -3.80 -8.61 9.07
N ALA A 92 -4.08 -8.42 7.79
CA ALA A 92 -5.37 -7.95 7.26
C ALA A 92 -5.89 -8.89 6.15
N PRO A 93 -7.13 -8.77 5.67
CA PRO A 93 -7.65 -9.66 4.63
C PRO A 93 -6.84 -9.62 3.32
N ASP A 94 -6.79 -10.76 2.62
CA ASP A 94 -6.26 -10.87 1.25
C ASP A 94 -7.17 -10.09 0.30
N LEU A 95 -6.62 -9.08 -0.37
CA LEU A 95 -7.41 -8.17 -1.19
C LEU A 95 -7.65 -8.69 -2.61
N ARG A 96 -7.01 -9.79 -3.03
CA ARG A 96 -7.38 -10.48 -4.27
C ARG A 96 -8.81 -11.04 -4.17
N LYS A 97 -9.25 -11.32 -2.94
CA LYS A 97 -10.57 -11.86 -2.62
C LYS A 97 -11.64 -10.80 -2.37
N LEU A 98 -11.33 -9.53 -2.58
CA LEU A 98 -12.21 -8.41 -2.24
C LEU A 98 -13.59 -8.57 -2.89
N ASP A 99 -13.65 -8.98 -4.15
CA ASP A 99 -14.87 -9.09 -4.94
C ASP A 99 -15.02 -10.43 -5.67
N ASP A 100 -14.40 -11.50 -5.13
CA ASP A 100 -14.47 -12.87 -5.68
C ASP A 100 -15.91 -13.37 -5.82
N GLU A 101 -16.78 -13.06 -4.85
CA GLU A 101 -18.19 -13.44 -4.88
C GLU A 101 -18.91 -12.82 -6.08
N CYS A 102 -18.49 -11.64 -6.55
CA CYS A 102 -19.09 -10.99 -7.71
C CYS A 102 -18.80 -11.74 -9.01
N ILE A 103 -17.64 -12.38 -9.12
CA ILE A 103 -17.21 -13.10 -10.33
C ILE A 103 -18.11 -14.31 -10.60
N GLY A 104 -18.60 -14.96 -9.53
CA GLY A 104 -19.42 -16.18 -9.60
C GLY A 104 -20.87 -15.98 -10.04
N TYR A 105 -21.38 -14.75 -10.14
CA TYR A 105 -22.74 -14.51 -10.62
C TYR A 105 -22.87 -14.76 -12.13
N ALA A 106 -23.76 -15.67 -12.51
CA ALA A 106 -24.09 -15.95 -13.91
C ALA A 106 -24.98 -14.88 -14.56
N ASP A 107 -25.75 -14.14 -13.75
CA ASP A 107 -26.59 -13.04 -14.23
C ASP A 107 -25.77 -11.75 -14.26
N GLU A 108 -25.62 -11.16 -15.46
CA GLU A 108 -24.79 -9.98 -15.66
C GLU A 108 -25.28 -8.75 -14.91
N ALA A 109 -26.60 -8.61 -14.70
CA ALA A 109 -27.15 -7.48 -13.95
C ALA A 109 -26.82 -7.60 -12.46
N LYS A 110 -26.95 -8.81 -11.89
CA LYS A 110 -26.53 -9.11 -10.51
C LYS A 110 -25.02 -8.96 -10.32
N LYS A 111 -24.24 -9.44 -11.28
CA LYS A 111 -22.77 -9.29 -11.29
C LYS A 111 -22.36 -7.83 -11.27
N LYS A 112 -22.94 -7.01 -12.15
CA LYS A 112 -22.67 -5.56 -12.19
C LYS A 112 -23.09 -4.87 -10.88
N ALA A 113 -24.25 -5.21 -10.34
CA ALA A 113 -24.71 -4.66 -9.06
C ALA A 113 -23.75 -5.02 -7.90
N CYS A 114 -23.27 -6.26 -7.86
CA CYS A 114 -22.28 -6.71 -6.88
C CYS A 114 -20.98 -5.90 -6.99
N PHE A 115 -20.42 -5.72 -8.19
CA PHE A 115 -19.21 -4.91 -8.36
C PHE A 115 -19.40 -3.45 -7.94
N LYS A 116 -20.59 -2.87 -8.19
CA LYS A 116 -20.90 -1.52 -7.70
C LYS A 116 -20.90 -1.47 -6.17
N GLU A 117 -21.56 -2.42 -5.51
CA GLU A 117 -21.54 -2.53 -4.05
C GLU A 117 -20.10 -2.68 -3.51
N MET A 118 -19.28 -3.47 -4.19
CA MET A 118 -17.87 -3.64 -3.81
C MET A 118 -17.02 -2.39 -4.04
N ASN A 119 -17.34 -1.56 -5.04
CA ASN A 119 -16.72 -0.26 -5.24
C ASN A 119 -17.09 0.71 -4.10
N ASP A 120 -18.38 0.77 -3.76
CA ASP A 120 -18.88 1.59 -2.64
C ASP A 120 -18.24 1.12 -1.31
N TYR A 121 -18.16 -0.19 -1.08
CA TYR A 121 -17.48 -0.77 0.06
C TYR A 121 -15.98 -0.39 0.09
N PHE A 122 -15.26 -0.58 -1.02
CA PHE A 122 -13.84 -0.26 -1.11
C PHE A 122 -13.59 1.20 -0.79
N ILE A 123 -14.27 2.12 -1.49
CA ILE A 123 -13.99 3.55 -1.38
C ILE A 123 -14.35 4.08 0.02
N SER A 124 -15.48 3.64 0.59
CA SER A 124 -15.87 3.98 1.96
C SER A 124 -14.85 3.46 2.98
N THR A 125 -14.40 2.21 2.81
CA THR A 125 -13.46 1.57 3.73
C THR A 125 -12.10 2.27 3.72
N VAL A 126 -11.55 2.56 2.54
CA VAL A 126 -10.23 3.19 2.45
C VAL A 126 -10.27 4.64 2.94
N ARG A 127 -11.35 5.36 2.64
CA ARG A 127 -11.52 6.74 3.08
C ARG A 127 -11.62 6.86 4.59
N HIS A 128 -12.42 6.03 5.24
CA HIS A 128 -12.77 6.17 6.66
C HIS A 128 -12.03 5.20 7.59
N GLY A 129 -11.34 4.21 7.02
CA GLY A 129 -10.63 3.19 7.78
C GLY A 129 -11.57 2.21 8.50
N ARG A 130 -10.99 1.45 9.43
CA ARG A 130 -11.69 0.47 10.28
C ARG A 130 -11.17 0.56 11.71
N THR A 131 -12.09 0.80 12.65
CA THR A 131 -11.81 0.83 14.08
C THR A 131 -12.77 -0.12 14.79
N ARG A 132 -12.28 -0.88 15.77
CA ARG A 132 -13.10 -1.74 16.64
C ARG A 132 -12.56 -1.64 18.06
N ASP A 133 -13.46 -1.47 19.04
CA ASP A 133 -13.13 -1.32 20.47
C ASP A 133 -12.05 -0.25 20.74
N GLY A 134 -12.11 0.87 20.00
CA GLY A 134 -11.16 1.98 20.10
C GLY A 134 -9.78 1.71 19.47
N ARG A 135 -9.55 0.55 18.86
CA ARG A 135 -8.31 0.20 18.15
C ARG A 135 -8.47 0.39 16.65
N VAL A 136 -7.55 1.11 16.03
CA VAL A 136 -7.48 1.30 14.57
C VAL A 136 -6.86 0.06 13.94
N TYR A 137 -7.64 -0.64 13.10
CA TYR A 137 -7.20 -1.81 12.33
C TYR A 137 -6.78 -1.42 10.91
N MET A 138 -7.41 -0.40 10.36
CA MET A 138 -7.05 0.20 9.08
C MET A 138 -7.17 1.71 9.23
N PRO A 139 -6.09 2.49 9.01
CA PRO A 139 -6.17 3.94 9.11
C PRO A 139 -7.06 4.52 7.98
N PRO A 140 -7.72 5.66 8.20
CA PRO A 140 -8.39 6.39 7.13
C PRO A 140 -7.33 6.98 6.17
N PHE A 141 -7.65 7.07 4.88
CA PHE A 141 -6.78 7.67 3.86
C PHE A 141 -7.38 8.93 3.21
N GLU A 142 -8.63 9.29 3.53
CA GLU A 142 -9.23 10.53 3.04
C GLU A 142 -8.43 11.75 3.54
N GLY A 143 -8.19 12.70 2.63
CA GLY A 143 -7.35 13.88 2.90
C GLY A 143 -5.84 13.62 2.79
N MET A 144 -5.41 12.36 2.72
CA MET A 144 -4.00 11.98 2.49
C MET A 144 -3.78 11.48 1.06
N LEU A 145 -4.69 10.68 0.54
CA LEU A 145 -4.68 10.20 -0.84
C LEU A 145 -5.84 10.84 -1.61
N SER A 146 -5.56 11.29 -2.84
CA SER A 146 -6.59 11.83 -3.73
C SER A 146 -7.52 10.73 -4.23
N GLN A 147 -8.67 11.13 -4.76
CA GLN A 147 -9.59 10.17 -5.39
C GLN A 147 -8.94 9.40 -6.54
N GLU A 148 -8.14 10.07 -7.38
CA GLU A 148 -7.42 9.43 -8.47
C GLU A 148 -6.45 8.36 -7.94
N ALA A 149 -5.80 8.61 -6.80
CA ALA A 149 -4.88 7.66 -6.19
C ALA A 149 -5.64 6.42 -5.68
N LEU A 150 -6.76 6.62 -4.99
CA LEU A 150 -7.56 5.50 -4.47
C LEU A 150 -8.18 4.66 -5.60
N TRP A 151 -8.68 5.29 -6.67
CA TRP A 151 -9.19 4.55 -7.82
C TRP A 151 -8.09 3.85 -8.61
N SER A 152 -6.90 4.44 -8.71
CA SER A 152 -5.73 3.76 -9.28
C SER A 152 -5.37 2.51 -8.48
N ILE A 153 -5.35 2.60 -7.15
CA ILE A 153 -5.14 1.43 -6.27
C ILE A 153 -6.25 0.39 -6.49
N LYS A 154 -7.52 0.80 -6.63
CA LYS A 154 -8.60 -0.15 -6.99
C LYS A 154 -8.28 -0.84 -8.30
N THR A 155 -7.91 -0.12 -9.37
CA THR A 155 -7.51 -0.73 -10.67
C THR A 155 -6.42 -1.78 -10.51
N TYR A 156 -5.42 -1.52 -9.66
CA TYR A 156 -4.41 -2.54 -9.33
C TYR A 156 -5.01 -3.77 -8.64
N LEU A 157 -5.89 -3.60 -7.66
CA LEU A 157 -6.56 -4.75 -7.02
C LEU A 157 -7.41 -5.54 -8.01
N GLU A 158 -8.10 -4.85 -8.93
CA GLU A 158 -8.88 -5.49 -9.99
C GLU A 158 -8.01 -6.34 -10.92
N SER A 159 -6.77 -5.92 -11.20
CA SER A 159 -5.81 -6.68 -11.99
C SER A 159 -5.22 -7.88 -11.25
N ARG A 160 -5.41 -7.99 -9.92
CA ARG A 160 -4.92 -9.11 -9.10
C ARG A 160 -6.01 -10.13 -8.73
N ARG A 161 -7.26 -9.92 -9.18
CA ARG A 161 -8.36 -10.89 -9.04
C ARG A 161 -7.95 -12.26 -9.57
N GLY A 162 -8.26 -13.33 -8.83
CA GLY A 162 -8.06 -14.70 -9.28
C GLY A 162 -6.61 -15.13 -9.56
N ALA A 163 -5.60 -14.32 -9.26
CA ALA A 163 -4.21 -14.76 -9.24
C ALA A 163 -4.01 -15.67 -8.02
N GLU A 164 -3.48 -16.89 -8.19
CA GLU A 164 -3.20 -17.85 -7.11
C GLU A 164 -1.80 -17.66 -6.49
#